data_AF-A0A8I2YQE4-F1
#
_entry.id   AF-A0A8I2YQE4-F1
#
_cell.length_a   1.000
_cell.length_b   1.000
_cell.length_c   1.000
_cell.angle_alpha   90.00
_cell.angle_beta   90.00
_cell.angle_gamma   90.00
#
_symmetry.space_group_name_H-M   'P 1'
#
loop_
_entity.id
_entity.type
_entity.pdbx_description
1 polymer ?
#
loop_
_entity_poly.entity_id
_entity_poly.type
_entity_poly.pdbx_seq_one_letter_code
_entity_poly.pdbx_strand_id
1 'polypeptide(L)'
;MPCLPSSLIGVSELATQAVKTMTEHPELLKFSLFALECINLKGQQHKSSSSPHLPGSPALSDLSSMSSRLSTLTFASDVTAVSEYGPDVYKRTSYYNGITGDDDHPDLVYRSDYFTTLFPRPIGRHTHLPVKSLRGVFNTPLNGVWDTVSPQIRDLIKAHRIHWSSIDPAHFFTHGPPGEEVKGSLGPVVIWVGVLPGSTSPDTAHDVSQKILTLLVKNRVDGAVVEWHEAVPQASREASLSPNQYGRH
;
A
#
# COMPACT_ATOMS: atom_id res chain seq x y z
N MET A 1 -15.30 -29.08 -52.06
CA MET A 1 -15.65 -28.09 -51.03
C MET A 1 -16.35 -28.82 -49.90
N PRO A 2 -15.61 -29.09 -48.81
CA PRO A 2 -16.01 -28.47 -47.54
C PRO A 2 -14.83 -27.80 -46.83
N CYS A 3 -15.14 -26.66 -46.22
CA CYS A 3 -14.21 -25.83 -45.46
C CYS A 3 -13.92 -26.45 -44.09
N LEU A 4 -12.64 -26.47 -43.72
CA LEU A 4 -12.17 -26.72 -42.35
C LEU A 4 -12.47 -25.49 -41.47
N PRO A 5 -12.85 -25.66 -40.19
CA PRO A 5 -13.02 -24.55 -39.28
C PRO A 5 -11.67 -24.00 -38.81
N SER A 6 -11.62 -22.67 -38.80
CA SER A 6 -10.53 -21.81 -38.41
C SER A 6 -9.95 -22.16 -37.03
N SER A 7 -8.62 -22.20 -36.97
CA SER A 7 -7.82 -22.27 -35.74
C SER A 7 -8.18 -21.15 -34.78
N LEU A 8 -8.66 -21.51 -33.59
CA LEU A 8 -8.81 -20.60 -32.45
C LEU A 8 -7.45 -20.25 -31.87
N ILE A 9 -7.11 -18.98 -32.09
CA ILE A 9 -6.23 -18.06 -31.36
C ILE A 9 -5.67 -18.60 -30.03
N GLY A 10 -4.34 -18.52 -29.93
CA GLY A 10 -3.50 -19.19 -28.95
C GLY A 10 -3.68 -18.72 -27.52
N VAL A 11 -3.97 -19.68 -26.65
CA VAL A 11 -3.68 -19.61 -25.22
C VAL A 11 -2.33 -20.30 -25.03
N SER A 12 -1.38 -19.62 -24.38
CA SER A 12 -0.06 -20.21 -24.09
C SER A 12 -0.24 -21.51 -23.29
N GLU A 13 0.49 -22.57 -23.63
CA GLU A 13 0.46 -23.87 -22.93
C GLU A 13 0.68 -23.73 -21.43
N LEU A 14 1.44 -22.71 -21.03
CA LEU A 14 1.71 -22.32 -19.65
C LEU A 14 0.44 -21.80 -18.95
N ALA A 15 -0.43 -21.06 -19.66
CA ALA A 15 -1.71 -20.61 -19.14
C ALA A 15 -2.71 -21.76 -19.02
N THR A 16 -2.71 -22.72 -19.96
CA THR A 16 -3.52 -23.94 -19.87
C THR A 16 -3.09 -24.79 -18.67
N GLN A 17 -1.79 -24.92 -18.44
CA GLN A 17 -1.24 -25.67 -17.30
C GLN A 17 -1.53 -24.98 -15.96
N ALA A 18 -1.47 -23.66 -15.91
CA ALA A 18 -1.84 -22.89 -14.73
C ALA A 18 -3.34 -23.08 -14.41
N VAL A 19 -4.23 -22.93 -15.39
CA VAL A 19 -5.68 -23.13 -15.19
C VAL A 19 -6.00 -24.56 -14.76
N LYS A 20 -5.35 -25.57 -15.34
CA LYS A 20 -5.50 -26.97 -14.92
C LYS A 20 -5.08 -27.19 -13.47
N THR A 21 -3.91 -26.67 -13.08
CA THR A 21 -3.39 -26.76 -11.71
C THR A 21 -4.31 -26.06 -10.71
N MET A 22 -4.83 -24.88 -11.07
CA MET A 22 -5.81 -24.11 -10.29
C MET A 22 -7.13 -24.88 -10.08
N THR A 23 -7.53 -25.70 -11.06
CA THR A 23 -8.75 -26.51 -10.99
C THR A 23 -8.56 -27.77 -10.15
N GLU A 24 -7.39 -28.39 -10.22
CA GLU A 24 -7.05 -29.62 -9.49
C GLU A 24 -6.73 -29.35 -8.01
N HIS A 25 -6.28 -28.13 -7.66
CA HIS A 25 -5.83 -27.76 -6.31
C HIS A 25 -6.42 -26.43 -5.81
N PRO A 26 -7.76 -26.33 -5.60
CA PRO A 26 -8.41 -25.10 -5.17
C PRO A 26 -7.95 -24.60 -3.78
N GLU A 27 -7.37 -25.46 -2.95
CA GLU A 27 -6.78 -25.13 -1.65
C GLU A 27 -5.55 -24.21 -1.74
N LEU A 28 -4.84 -24.23 -2.87
CA LEU A 28 -3.71 -23.34 -3.15
C LEU A 28 -4.17 -21.92 -3.55
N LEU A 29 -5.46 -21.74 -3.82
CA LEU A 29 -6.10 -20.48 -4.22
C LEU A 29 -6.78 -19.77 -3.06
N LYS A 30 -6.31 -19.99 -1.82
CA LYS A 30 -6.69 -19.15 -0.68
C LYS A 30 -6.01 -17.79 -0.80
N PHE A 31 -6.50 -16.99 -1.74
CA PHE A 31 -6.13 -15.59 -1.85
C PHE A 31 -6.77 -14.85 -0.67
N SER A 32 -5.98 -13.99 -0.01
CA SER A 32 -6.55 -13.02 0.92
C SER A 32 -7.53 -12.11 0.15
N LEU A 33 -8.52 -11.56 0.86
CA LEU A 33 -9.48 -10.60 0.28
C LEU A 33 -8.75 -9.45 -0.45
N PHE A 34 -7.61 -9.03 0.11
CA PHE A 34 -6.74 -8.02 -0.48
C PHE A 34 -6.03 -8.47 -1.77
N ALA A 35 -5.58 -9.74 -1.86
CA ALA A 35 -4.99 -10.26 -3.10
C ALA A 35 -6.03 -10.29 -4.24
N LEU A 36 -7.30 -10.54 -3.91
CA LEU A 36 -8.41 -10.43 -4.86
C LEU A 36 -8.68 -8.98 -5.26
N GLU A 37 -8.67 -8.03 -4.32
CA GLU A 37 -8.77 -6.59 -4.63
C GLU A 37 -7.62 -6.11 -5.53
N CYS A 38 -6.40 -6.56 -5.27
CA CYS A 38 -5.23 -6.26 -6.11
C CYS A 38 -5.36 -6.80 -7.54
N ILE A 39 -5.87 -8.03 -7.71
CA ILE A 39 -6.13 -8.62 -9.02
C ILE A 39 -7.22 -7.83 -9.76
N ASN A 40 -8.27 -7.44 -9.04
CA ASN A 40 -9.40 -6.70 -9.61
C ASN A 40 -8.99 -5.28 -10.06
N LEU A 41 -8.12 -4.60 -9.29
CA LEU A 41 -7.59 -3.28 -9.61
C LEU A 41 -6.77 -3.30 -10.92
N LYS A 42 -5.93 -4.33 -11.14
CA LYS A 42 -5.19 -4.51 -12.40
C LYS A 42 -6.10 -4.79 -13.60
N GLY A 43 -7.18 -5.55 -13.41
CA GLY A 43 -8.14 -5.85 -14.48
C GLY A 43 -8.91 -4.61 -14.98
N GLN A 44 -9.16 -3.65 -14.11
CA GLN A 44 -9.85 -2.38 -14.45
C GLN A 44 -8.94 -1.43 -15.25
N GLN A 45 -7.65 -1.38 -14.95
CA GLN A 45 -6.72 -0.49 -15.68
C GLN A 45 -6.44 -0.92 -17.12
N HIS A 46 -6.49 -2.23 -17.43
CA HIS A 46 -6.37 -2.70 -18.81
C HIS A 46 -7.59 -2.39 -19.69
N LYS A 47 -8.76 -2.09 -19.10
CA LYS A 47 -9.99 -1.77 -19.86
C LYS A 47 -10.13 -0.29 -20.20
N SER A 48 -9.36 0.61 -19.59
CA SER A 48 -9.58 2.06 -19.69
C SER A 48 -8.70 2.78 -20.72
N SER A 49 -7.89 2.07 -21.50
CA SER A 49 -7.11 2.68 -22.58
C SER A 49 -7.90 2.73 -23.90
N SER A 50 -8.76 3.74 -24.03
CA SER A 50 -9.16 4.28 -25.33
C SER A 50 -9.56 5.75 -25.16
N SER A 51 -8.66 6.66 -25.54
CA SER A 51 -8.89 8.12 -25.64
C SER A 51 -9.77 8.45 -26.86
N PRO A 52 -10.51 9.59 -26.89
CA PRO A 52 -9.92 10.80 -27.49
C PRO A 52 -10.37 12.19 -26.92
N HIS A 53 -9.41 13.12 -26.94
CA HIS A 53 -9.45 14.56 -27.31
C HIS A 53 -10.23 15.65 -26.52
N LEU A 54 -9.48 16.69 -26.11
CA LEU A 54 -9.88 18.04 -25.63
C LEU A 54 -10.54 18.90 -26.73
N PRO A 55 -11.35 19.95 -26.41
CA PRO A 55 -10.79 21.30 -26.09
C PRO A 55 -11.62 22.23 -25.15
N GLY A 56 -10.94 23.24 -24.59
CA GLY A 56 -11.51 24.60 -24.40
C GLY A 56 -11.56 25.17 -22.97
N SER A 57 -10.61 26.05 -22.63
CA SER A 57 -10.76 27.01 -21.51
C SER A 57 -11.62 28.21 -21.93
N PRO A 58 -12.27 28.90 -20.97
CA PRO A 58 -12.07 30.34 -20.91
C PRO A 58 -11.91 30.89 -19.48
N ALA A 59 -11.22 32.03 -19.41
CA ALA A 59 -11.04 32.88 -18.23
C ALA A 59 -12.10 34.00 -18.19
N LEU A 60 -12.49 34.44 -16.99
CA LEU A 60 -12.35 35.82 -16.49
C LEU A 60 -13.05 36.01 -15.12
N SER A 61 -12.38 36.79 -14.29
CA SER A 61 -12.70 37.38 -12.97
C SER A 61 -14.05 38.15 -12.96
N ASP A 62 -14.67 38.59 -11.86
CA ASP A 62 -14.24 39.08 -10.55
C ASP A 62 -15.48 39.15 -9.61
N LEU A 63 -15.28 39.01 -8.28
CA LEU A 63 -15.45 40.09 -7.29
C LEU A 63 -15.62 39.55 -5.85
N SER A 64 -14.51 39.58 -5.12
CA SER A 64 -14.34 40.05 -3.73
C SER A 64 -15.59 40.19 -2.82
N SER A 65 -15.59 39.49 -1.68
CA SER A 65 -15.79 40.11 -0.36
C SER A 65 -15.43 39.16 0.78
N MET A 66 -14.84 39.70 1.85
CA MET A 66 -14.49 39.08 3.14
C MET A 66 -13.08 38.46 3.26
N SER A 67 -12.05 39.21 2.82
CA SER A 67 -10.72 39.14 3.42
C SER A 67 -10.59 40.23 4.48
N SER A 68 -10.61 39.86 5.76
CA SER A 68 -9.96 40.60 6.86
C SER A 68 -10.30 40.00 8.22
N ARG A 69 -9.64 38.89 8.59
CA ARG A 69 -9.22 38.57 9.98
C ARG A 69 -8.01 37.64 9.96
N LEU A 70 -6.89 38.15 9.45
CA LEU A 70 -5.57 37.61 9.75
C LEU A 70 -5.26 38.03 11.21
N SER A 71 -5.76 37.27 12.18
CA SER A 71 -5.33 37.41 13.57
C SER A 71 -4.09 36.54 13.74
N THR A 72 -2.95 37.22 13.65
CA THR A 72 -1.70 36.98 14.37
C THR A 72 -1.69 35.68 15.18
N LEU A 73 -1.38 34.56 14.53
CA LEU A 73 -0.90 33.38 15.24
C LEU A 73 0.50 33.70 15.72
N THR A 74 0.57 34.07 16.99
CA THR A 74 1.75 34.01 17.84
C THR A 74 2.56 32.78 17.43
N PHE A 75 3.80 33.01 16.99
CA PHE A 75 4.81 31.97 16.82
C PHE A 75 5.14 31.45 18.23
N ALA A 76 4.24 30.69 18.82
CA ALA A 76 4.63 29.69 19.78
C ALA A 76 5.41 28.69 18.94
N SER A 77 6.74 28.75 19.02
CA SER A 77 7.57 27.61 18.69
C SER A 77 7.18 26.51 19.65
N ASP A 78 6.07 25.84 19.38
CA ASP A 78 5.85 24.49 19.85
C ASP A 78 6.93 23.70 19.11
N VAL A 79 8.04 23.50 19.80
CA VAL A 79 9.09 22.59 19.35
C VAL A 79 8.42 21.23 19.43
N THR A 80 7.66 20.87 18.40
CA THR A 80 7.24 19.49 18.18
C THR A 80 8.54 18.73 18.07
N ALA A 81 8.92 18.08 19.18
CA ALA A 81 10.11 17.28 19.23
C ALA A 81 10.01 16.28 18.08
N VAL A 82 10.95 16.37 17.14
CA VAL A 82 11.02 15.41 16.04
C VAL A 82 11.23 14.05 16.68
N SER A 83 10.27 13.15 16.50
CA SER A 83 10.37 11.79 17.03
C SER A 83 11.65 11.14 16.50
N GLU A 84 12.44 10.57 17.40
CA GLU A 84 13.66 9.84 17.06
C GLU A 84 13.34 8.62 16.17
N TYR A 85 12.13 8.07 16.29
CA TYR A 85 11.65 6.91 15.55
C TYR A 85 10.99 7.26 14.20
N GLY A 86 10.75 8.56 13.95
CA GLY A 86 10.14 9.04 12.72
C GLY A 86 11.10 8.98 11.53
N PRO A 87 10.66 8.54 10.35
CA PRO A 87 11.46 8.70 9.14
C PRO A 87 11.62 10.19 8.81
N ASP A 88 12.75 10.54 8.21
CA ASP A 88 12.90 11.86 7.60
C ASP A 88 11.91 12.05 6.42
N VAL A 89 11.63 13.30 6.05
CA VAL A 89 10.64 13.66 5.02
C VAL A 89 10.87 12.90 3.71
N TYR A 90 12.13 12.76 3.29
CA TYR A 90 12.45 12.07 2.03
C TYR A 90 12.11 10.59 2.10
N LYS A 91 12.45 9.91 3.20
CA LYS A 91 12.08 8.50 3.39
C LYS A 91 10.57 8.32 3.50
N ARG A 92 9.89 9.18 4.27
CA ARG A 92 8.44 9.15 4.47
C ARG A 92 7.70 9.07 3.14
N THR A 93 8.06 9.92 2.19
CA THR A 93 7.36 10.09 0.92
C THR A 93 8.01 9.34 -0.25
N SER A 94 8.98 8.45 -0.02
CA SER A 94 9.67 7.75 -1.13
C SER A 94 9.91 6.26 -0.84
N TYR A 95 9.68 5.81 0.40
CA TYR A 95 10.03 4.45 0.81
C TYR A 95 9.31 3.37 0.00
N TYR A 96 8.02 3.59 -0.31
CA TYR A 96 7.15 2.66 -1.02
C TYR A 96 7.06 2.94 -2.53
N ASN A 97 8.05 3.64 -3.09
CA ASN A 97 8.10 3.95 -4.50
C ASN A 97 7.87 2.73 -5.40
N GLY A 98 6.94 2.84 -6.36
CA GLY A 98 6.59 1.78 -7.32
C GLY A 98 5.59 0.74 -6.83
N ILE A 99 5.11 0.79 -5.58
CA ILE A 99 4.04 -0.11 -5.12
C ILE A 99 2.73 0.22 -5.82
N THR A 100 2.45 1.50 -6.05
CA THR A 100 1.35 2.00 -6.86
C THR A 100 1.92 2.58 -8.16
N GLY A 101 1.17 2.47 -9.26
CA GLY A 101 1.67 2.81 -10.60
C GLY A 101 1.87 4.31 -10.85
N ASP A 102 1.22 5.18 -10.06
CA ASP A 102 1.07 6.61 -10.35
C ASP A 102 1.60 7.52 -9.22
N ASP A 103 2.77 7.22 -8.63
CA ASP A 103 3.39 7.93 -7.49
C ASP A 103 2.50 8.10 -6.23
N ASP A 104 1.30 7.50 -6.23
CA ASP A 104 0.31 7.52 -5.15
C ASP A 104 0.58 6.40 -4.15
N HIS A 105 1.82 6.28 -3.69
CA HIS A 105 2.20 5.26 -2.72
C HIS A 105 1.95 5.79 -1.29
N PRO A 106 1.67 4.92 -0.32
CA PRO A 106 1.39 5.38 1.04
C PRO A 106 2.60 6.05 1.68
N ASP A 107 2.35 6.95 2.62
CA ASP A 107 3.39 7.56 3.45
C ASP A 107 3.88 6.59 4.52
N LEU A 108 5.19 6.47 4.71
CA LEU A 108 5.77 5.68 5.80
C LEU A 108 5.66 6.45 7.13
N VAL A 109 5.03 5.83 8.13
CA VAL A 109 4.93 6.38 9.49
C VAL A 109 6.08 5.91 10.37
N TYR A 110 6.37 4.60 10.34
CA TYR A 110 7.39 3.98 11.18
C TYR A 110 7.82 2.64 10.59
N ARG A 111 9.07 2.23 10.87
CA ARG A 111 9.60 0.92 10.53
C ARG A 111 10.56 0.42 11.61
N SER A 112 10.42 -0.83 12.03
CA SER A 112 11.18 -1.35 13.18
C SER A 112 12.67 -1.57 12.94
N ASP A 113 13.09 -1.77 11.69
CA ASP A 113 14.49 -1.94 11.31
C ASP A 113 15.15 -0.61 10.87
N TYR A 114 14.53 0.52 11.20
CA TYR A 114 14.96 1.84 10.73
C TYR A 114 16.45 2.15 11.00
N PHE A 115 16.94 1.78 12.18
CA PHE A 115 18.33 2.01 12.59
C PHE A 115 19.32 0.95 12.09
N THR A 116 18.84 -0.23 11.71
CA THR A 116 19.69 -1.34 11.24
C THR A 116 19.78 -1.41 9.73
N THR A 117 18.78 -0.86 9.02
CA THR A 117 18.65 -0.97 7.56
C THR A 117 18.60 0.42 6.92
N LEU A 118 19.69 0.81 6.26
CA LEU A 118 19.77 2.09 5.57
C LEU A 118 18.86 2.11 4.34
N PHE A 119 18.10 3.20 4.18
CA PHE A 119 17.42 3.51 2.92
C PHE A 119 18.34 4.41 2.08
N PRO A 120 18.72 3.98 0.86
CA PRO A 120 19.69 4.72 0.06
C PRO A 120 19.13 6.09 -0.30
N ARG A 121 19.87 7.14 0.05
CA ARG A 121 19.56 8.49 -0.43
C ARG A 121 20.25 8.68 -1.78
N PRO A 122 19.55 9.11 -2.83
CA PRO A 122 20.14 9.44 -4.12
C PRO A 122 21.19 10.54 -3.93
N ILE A 123 22.44 10.25 -4.27
CA ILE A 123 23.54 11.23 -4.28
C ILE A 123 23.93 11.47 -5.74
N GLY A 124 23.74 12.70 -6.22
CA GLY A 124 24.12 13.11 -7.56
C GLY A 124 22.94 13.32 -8.51
N ARG A 125 23.24 13.56 -9.80
CA ARG A 125 22.25 14.00 -10.80
C ARG A 125 21.44 12.88 -11.45
N HIS A 126 21.86 11.62 -11.32
CA HIS A 126 21.29 10.48 -12.08
C HIS A 126 21.02 9.25 -11.21
N THR A 127 20.74 9.43 -9.93
CA THR A 127 20.42 8.33 -9.02
C THR A 127 18.94 8.00 -9.05
N HIS A 128 18.61 6.76 -9.39
CA HIS A 128 17.25 6.25 -9.42
C HIS A 128 16.75 5.98 -7.99
N LEU A 129 15.52 6.42 -7.70
CA LEU A 129 14.82 6.04 -6.48
C LEU A 129 14.57 4.52 -6.51
N PRO A 130 14.83 3.78 -5.42
CA PRO A 130 14.54 2.35 -5.39
C PRO A 130 13.07 2.09 -5.70
N VAL A 131 12.80 1.21 -6.65
CA VAL A 131 11.43 0.77 -7.00
C VAL A 131 11.15 -0.52 -6.23
N LYS A 132 9.98 -0.60 -5.61
CA LYS A 132 9.51 -1.76 -4.85
C LYS A 132 8.30 -2.37 -5.52
N SER A 133 8.19 -3.70 -5.45
CA SER A 133 6.94 -4.41 -5.69
C SER A 133 6.52 -5.17 -4.44
N LEU A 134 5.22 -5.17 -4.18
CA LEU A 134 4.62 -5.98 -3.13
C LEU A 134 4.53 -7.44 -3.60
N ARG A 135 4.97 -8.36 -2.73
CA ARG A 135 4.92 -9.81 -2.93
C ARG A 135 4.16 -10.42 -1.76
N GLY A 136 3.45 -11.51 -2.04
CA GLY A 136 2.79 -12.29 -0.99
C GLY A 136 3.82 -13.02 -0.11
N VAL A 137 3.44 -13.24 1.14
CA VAL A 137 4.24 -13.99 2.10
C VAL A 137 3.83 -15.46 2.03
N PHE A 138 4.71 -16.31 1.51
CA PHE A 138 4.47 -17.75 1.34
C PHE A 138 5.66 -18.54 1.87
N ASN A 139 5.39 -19.77 2.35
CA ASN A 139 6.42 -20.70 2.82
C ASN A 139 7.32 -20.12 3.92
N THR A 140 6.78 -19.27 4.79
CA THR A 140 7.48 -18.68 5.93
C THR A 140 6.93 -19.22 7.25
N PRO A 141 7.69 -19.16 8.36
CA PRO A 141 7.16 -19.51 9.69
C PRO A 141 5.88 -18.74 10.06
N LEU A 142 5.71 -17.51 9.56
CA LEU A 142 4.53 -16.70 9.81
C LEU A 142 3.25 -17.36 9.29
N ASN A 143 3.30 -18.03 8.14
CA ASN A 143 2.11 -18.64 7.52
C ASN A 143 1.47 -19.70 8.44
N GLY A 144 2.27 -20.47 9.18
CA GLY A 144 1.76 -21.52 10.07
C GLY A 144 1.13 -20.99 11.36
N VAL A 145 1.42 -19.74 11.74
CA VAL A 145 0.94 -19.14 12.98
C VAL A 145 0.04 -17.93 12.77
N TRP A 146 -0.17 -17.48 11.53
CA TRP A 146 -0.87 -16.24 11.19
C TRP A 146 -2.26 -16.15 11.81
N ASP A 147 -3.06 -17.21 11.71
CA ASP A 147 -4.42 -17.26 12.26
C ASP A 147 -4.46 -17.11 13.79
N THR A 148 -3.33 -17.39 14.46
CA THR A 148 -3.17 -17.21 15.91
C THR A 148 -2.63 -15.83 16.27
N VAL A 149 -1.59 -15.36 15.57
CA VAL A 149 -0.91 -14.10 15.92
C VAL A 149 -1.64 -12.88 15.40
N SER A 150 -2.34 -12.95 14.26
CA SER A 150 -3.04 -11.80 13.67
C SER A 150 -4.12 -11.22 14.59
N PRO A 151 -5.01 -12.03 15.21
CA PRO A 151 -5.95 -11.52 16.21
C PRO A 151 -5.26 -10.85 17.41
N GLN A 152 -4.13 -11.40 17.87
CA GLN A 152 -3.38 -10.86 19.01
C GLN A 152 -2.71 -9.52 18.66
N ILE A 153 -2.17 -9.39 17.45
CA ILE A 153 -1.63 -8.12 16.92
C ILE A 153 -2.74 -7.07 16.87
N ARG A 154 -3.91 -7.43 16.32
CA ARG A 154 -5.07 -6.54 16.30
C ARG A 154 -5.47 -6.10 17.71
N ASP A 155 -5.47 -7.00 18.68
CA ASP A 155 -5.84 -6.68 20.05
C ASP A 155 -4.81 -5.77 20.73
N LEU A 156 -3.51 -5.93 20.42
CA LEU A 156 -2.46 -4.98 20.82
C LEU A 156 -2.73 -3.59 20.24
N ILE A 157 -3.03 -3.48 18.95
CA ILE A 157 -3.31 -2.20 18.28
C ILE A 157 -4.55 -1.52 18.91
N LYS A 158 -5.62 -2.29 19.14
CA LYS A 158 -6.85 -1.81 19.80
C LYS A 158 -6.60 -1.34 21.23
N ALA A 159 -5.77 -2.04 22.00
CA ALA A 159 -5.44 -1.66 23.38
C ALA A 159 -4.74 -0.29 23.45
N HIS A 160 -4.05 0.12 22.39
CA HIS A 160 -3.41 1.44 22.27
C HIS A 160 -4.30 2.48 21.58
N ARG A 161 -5.56 2.14 21.31
CA ARG A 161 -6.56 3.03 20.69
C ARG A 161 -6.12 3.58 19.33
N ILE A 162 -5.33 2.81 18.59
CA ILE A 162 -4.87 3.20 17.25
C ILE A 162 -5.99 2.96 16.23
N HIS A 163 -6.24 3.96 15.39
CA HIS A 163 -7.15 3.87 14.27
C HIS A 163 -6.44 3.23 13.06
N TRP A 164 -6.56 1.91 12.96
CA TRP A 164 -5.98 1.11 11.88
C TRP A 164 -7.01 0.78 10.81
N SER A 165 -6.55 0.58 9.58
CA SER A 165 -7.34 0.17 8.41
C SER A 165 -7.02 -1.25 7.96
N SER A 166 -5.75 -1.68 8.05
CA SER A 166 -5.33 -3.03 7.67
C SER A 166 -4.15 -3.56 8.48
N ILE A 167 -3.98 -4.88 8.51
CA ILE A 167 -2.84 -5.58 9.12
C ILE A 167 -2.53 -6.77 8.20
N ASP A 168 -1.51 -6.64 7.37
CA ASP A 168 -1.23 -7.58 6.30
C ASP A 168 0.20 -8.11 6.36
N PRO A 169 0.42 -9.42 6.18
CA PRO A 169 1.75 -9.94 5.89
C PRO A 169 2.20 -9.48 4.51
N ALA A 170 3.38 -8.88 4.42
CA ALA A 170 3.95 -8.36 3.19
C ALA A 170 5.40 -8.82 2.99
N HIS A 171 5.80 -8.96 1.72
CA HIS A 171 7.20 -9.00 1.30
C HIS A 171 7.43 -7.89 0.29
N PHE A 172 8.43 -7.04 0.52
CA PHE A 172 8.83 -6.04 -0.46
C PHE A 172 10.02 -6.55 -1.25
N PHE A 173 9.87 -6.63 -2.56
CA PHE A 173 10.98 -6.85 -3.46
C PHE A 173 11.48 -5.49 -3.95
N THR A 174 12.73 -5.14 -3.64
CA THR A 174 13.37 -3.93 -4.13
C THR A 174 14.10 -4.27 -5.42
N HIS A 175 13.68 -3.66 -6.53
CA HIS A 175 14.24 -3.90 -7.84
C HIS A 175 15.67 -3.36 -7.94
N GLY A 176 16.49 -4.06 -8.74
CA GLY A 176 17.79 -3.54 -9.14
C GLY A 176 17.65 -2.27 -10.00
N PRO A 177 18.74 -1.53 -10.24
CA PRO A 177 18.74 -0.41 -11.16
C PRO A 177 18.20 -0.80 -12.55
N PRO A 178 17.70 0.16 -13.35
CA PRO A 178 17.30 -0.09 -14.73
C PRO A 178 18.42 -0.79 -15.52
N GLY A 179 18.08 -1.87 -16.21
CA GLY A 179 19.05 -2.72 -16.93
C GLY A 179 19.67 -3.85 -16.08
N GLU A 180 19.43 -3.87 -14.77
CA GLU A 180 19.89 -4.92 -13.84
C GLU A 180 18.72 -5.53 -13.05
N GLU A 181 17.56 -5.72 -13.70
CA GLU A 181 16.32 -6.15 -13.04
C GLU A 181 16.46 -7.47 -12.25
N VAL A 182 17.34 -8.35 -12.72
CA VAL A 182 17.64 -9.66 -12.10
C VAL A 182 18.37 -9.52 -10.75
N LYS A 183 18.94 -8.36 -10.44
CA LYS A 183 19.69 -8.09 -9.19
C LYS A 183 18.83 -7.52 -8.06
N GLY A 184 17.51 -7.56 -8.18
CA GLY A 184 16.64 -7.13 -7.08
C GLY A 184 16.79 -8.02 -5.83
N SER A 185 16.36 -7.49 -4.70
CA SER A 185 16.44 -8.16 -3.39
C SER A 185 15.06 -8.31 -2.78
N LEU A 186 14.78 -9.49 -2.24
CA LEU A 186 13.60 -9.73 -1.44
C LEU A 186 13.89 -9.34 0.01
N GLY A 187 13.10 -8.41 0.55
CA GLY A 187 13.18 -7.98 1.95
C GLY A 187 12.67 -9.04 2.93
N PRO A 188 12.73 -8.75 4.24
CA PRO A 188 12.21 -9.63 5.28
C PRO A 188 10.68 -9.75 5.23
N VAL A 189 10.13 -10.67 6.02
CA VAL A 189 8.70 -10.72 6.33
C VAL A 189 8.30 -9.44 7.05
N VAL A 190 7.32 -8.72 6.50
CA VAL A 190 6.80 -7.49 7.09
C VAL A 190 5.38 -7.70 7.60
N ILE A 191 5.10 -7.26 8.83
CA ILE A 191 3.74 -6.95 9.26
C ILE A 191 3.46 -5.51 8.87
N TRP A 192 2.65 -5.33 7.83
CA TRP A 192 2.34 -4.05 7.22
C TRP A 192 1.01 -3.53 7.77
N VAL A 193 1.07 -2.46 8.55
CA VAL A 193 -0.08 -1.91 9.28
C VAL A 193 -0.50 -0.59 8.64
N GLY A 194 -1.71 -0.58 8.07
CA GLY A 194 -2.34 0.62 7.57
C GLY A 194 -3.00 1.41 8.71
N VAL A 195 -2.75 2.71 8.79
CA VAL A 195 -3.39 3.62 9.74
C VAL A 195 -3.99 4.82 9.04
N LEU A 196 -5.01 5.43 9.66
CA LEU A 196 -5.56 6.67 9.13
C LEU A 196 -4.48 7.77 9.15
N PRO A 197 -4.42 8.64 8.14
CA PRO A 197 -3.44 9.73 8.10
C PRO A 197 -3.46 10.59 9.38
N GLY A 198 -2.29 10.84 9.94
CA GLY A 198 -2.14 11.62 11.18
C GLY A 198 -2.73 10.98 12.45
N SER A 199 -3.27 9.76 12.40
CA SER A 199 -3.91 9.11 13.56
C SER A 199 -2.94 8.45 14.54
N THR A 200 -1.68 8.25 14.14
CA THR A 200 -0.67 7.54 14.93
C THR A 200 0.69 8.23 14.79
N SER A 201 1.40 8.43 15.91
CA SER A 201 2.77 8.96 15.90
C SER A 201 3.80 7.85 15.71
N PRO A 202 5.01 8.17 15.20
CA PRO A 202 6.10 7.20 15.12
C PRO A 202 6.49 6.60 16.48
N ASP A 203 6.43 7.38 17.58
CA ASP A 203 6.71 6.88 18.93
C ASP A 203 5.68 5.82 19.37
N THR A 204 4.40 6.09 19.12
CA THR A 204 3.33 5.13 19.44
C THR A 204 3.48 3.87 18.59
N ALA A 205 3.77 4.03 17.30
CA ALA A 205 4.03 2.91 16.39
C ALA A 205 5.24 2.10 16.83
N HIS A 206 6.31 2.74 17.32
CA HIS A 206 7.48 2.08 17.89
C HIS A 206 7.10 1.19 19.08
N ASP A 207 6.44 1.75 20.08
CA ASP A 207 6.06 1.04 21.31
C ASP A 207 5.20 -0.20 21.03
N VAL A 208 4.22 -0.06 20.12
CA VAL A 208 3.36 -1.19 19.73
C VAL A 208 4.14 -2.21 18.91
N SER A 209 5.05 -1.76 18.03
CA SER A 209 5.89 -2.66 17.24
C SER A 209 6.78 -3.53 18.11
N GLN A 210 7.34 -3.02 19.21
CA GLN A 210 8.14 -3.85 20.13
C GLN A 210 7.32 -4.99 20.74
N LYS A 211 6.04 -4.73 21.05
CA LYS A 211 5.11 -5.74 21.57
C LYS A 211 4.76 -6.77 20.49
N ILE A 212 4.54 -6.33 19.25
CA ILE A 212 4.29 -7.21 18.10
C ILE A 212 5.50 -8.10 17.82
N LEU A 213 6.72 -7.54 17.76
CA LEU A 213 7.94 -8.31 17.52
C LEU A 213 8.17 -9.35 18.62
N THR A 214 7.97 -8.98 19.89
CA THR A 214 8.04 -9.93 21.01
C THR A 214 7.03 -11.07 20.85
N LEU A 215 5.81 -10.77 20.41
CA LEU A 215 4.79 -11.77 20.13
C LEU A 215 5.21 -12.70 18.98
N LEU A 216 5.76 -12.16 17.90
CA LEU A 216 6.23 -12.94 16.74
C LEU A 216 7.36 -13.90 17.13
N VAL A 217 8.36 -13.43 17.87
CA VAL A 217 9.46 -14.25 18.38
C VAL A 217 8.95 -15.38 19.29
N LYS A 218 7.99 -15.09 20.18
CA LYS A 218 7.35 -16.13 21.03
C LYS A 218 6.66 -17.23 20.20
N ASN A 219 6.23 -16.90 18.99
CA ASN A 219 5.62 -17.83 18.04
C ASN A 219 6.61 -18.33 16.97
N ARG A 220 7.93 -18.22 17.23
CA ARG A 220 9.01 -18.71 16.34
C ARG A 220 9.04 -18.04 14.97
N VAL A 221 8.63 -16.78 14.91
CA VAL A 221 8.77 -15.92 13.73
C VAL A 221 9.87 -14.91 14.00
N ASP A 222 11.10 -15.32 13.73
CA ASP A 222 12.30 -14.48 13.88
C ASP A 222 12.56 -13.65 12.61
N GLY A 223 13.22 -12.50 12.77
CA GLY A 223 13.65 -11.66 11.65
C GLY A 223 12.54 -10.91 10.90
N ALA A 224 11.30 -10.94 11.41
CA ALA A 224 10.22 -10.11 10.88
C ALA A 224 10.41 -8.63 11.24
N VAL A 225 9.86 -7.76 10.39
CA VAL A 225 9.84 -6.30 10.56
C VAL A 225 8.40 -5.83 10.69
N VAL A 226 8.16 -4.77 11.45
CA VAL A 226 6.85 -4.11 11.52
C VAL A 226 6.97 -2.76 10.84
N GLU A 227 6.09 -2.51 9.86
CA GLU A 227 6.02 -1.27 9.10
C GLU A 227 4.63 -0.66 9.21
N TRP A 228 4.56 0.65 9.43
CA TRP A 228 3.32 1.40 9.55
C TRP A 228 3.25 2.40 8.43
N HIS A 229 2.10 2.47 7.77
CA HIS A 229 1.89 3.39 6.66
C HIS A 229 0.53 4.07 6.76
N GLU A 230 0.45 5.28 6.22
CA GLU A 230 -0.83 5.95 6.09
C GLU A 230 -1.64 5.29 4.97
N ALA A 231 -2.91 5.04 5.25
CA ALA A 231 -3.86 4.45 4.32
C ALA A 231 -5.15 5.25 4.40
N VAL A 232 -5.52 5.90 3.30
CA VAL A 232 -6.82 6.56 3.18
C VAL A 232 -7.86 5.47 2.93
N PRO A 233 -8.88 5.31 3.79
CA PRO A 233 -10.03 4.48 3.45
C PRO A 233 -10.64 5.08 2.18
N GLN A 234 -10.62 4.33 1.07
CA GLN A 234 -11.37 4.76 -0.11
C GLN A 234 -12.84 4.76 0.28
N ALA A 235 -13.42 5.94 0.48
CA ALA A 235 -14.87 6.07 0.51
C ALA A 235 -15.38 5.51 -0.82
N SER A 236 -16.12 4.41 -0.78
CA SER A 236 -16.85 3.92 -1.94
C SER A 236 -17.60 5.10 -2.55
N ARG A 237 -17.21 5.53 -3.75
CA ARG A 237 -17.94 6.55 -4.52
C ARG A 237 -19.22 5.92 -5.06
N GLU A 238 -20.07 5.49 -4.15
CA GLU A 238 -21.38 4.90 -4.42
C GLU A 238 -22.36 5.37 -3.33
N ALA A 239 -22.39 6.68 -3.13
CA ALA A 239 -23.43 7.35 -2.35
C ALA A 239 -23.61 8.79 -2.85
N SER A 240 -23.83 8.95 -4.16
CA SER A 240 -24.36 10.20 -4.71
C SER A 240 -25.27 9.90 -5.91
N LEU A 241 -26.24 9.02 -5.71
CA LEU A 241 -27.50 9.07 -6.45
C LEU A 241 -28.57 9.47 -5.45
N SER A 242 -28.83 10.78 -5.41
CA SER A 242 -29.96 11.36 -4.68
C SER A 242 -31.28 10.86 -5.29
N PRO A 243 -32.20 10.28 -4.52
CA PRO A 243 -33.54 10.00 -4.97
C PRO A 243 -34.39 11.26 -4.80
N ASN A 244 -34.44 12.10 -5.83
CA ASN A 244 -35.49 13.12 -5.95
C ASN A 244 -36.08 13.03 -7.34
N GLN A 245 -37.24 12.37 -7.45
CA GLN A 245 -38.45 12.90 -8.10
C GLN A 245 -39.56 11.85 -8.05
N TYR A 246 -40.40 11.92 -7.03
CA TYR A 246 -41.82 11.54 -7.14
C TYR A 246 -42.63 12.54 -6.32
N GLY A 247 -43.58 13.19 -6.98
CA GLY A 247 -44.56 14.08 -6.33
C GLY A 247 -44.73 15.41 -7.04
N ARG A 248 -45.43 15.42 -8.17
CA ARG A 248 -46.15 16.62 -8.64
C ARG A 248 -47.64 16.34 -8.45
N HIS A 249 -48.27 17.20 -7.66
CA HIS A 249 -49.73 17.31 -7.51
C HIS A 249 -50.40 17.68 -8.83
#